data_AF-A0A7S1QR65-F1
#
_entry.id   AF-A0A7S1QR65-F1
#
_cell.length_a   1.000
_cell.length_b   1.000
_cell.length_c   1.000
_cell.angle_alpha   90.00
_cell.angle_beta   90.00
_cell.angle_gamma   90.00
#
_symmetry.space_group_name_H-M   'P 1'
#
loop_
_entity.id
_entity.type
_entity.pdbx_description
1 polymer ?
#
loop_
_entity_poly.entity_id
_entity_poly.type
_entity_poly.pdbx_seq_one_letter_code
_entity_poly.pdbx_strand_id
1 'polypeptide(L)'
;MPSTYKASTYAASALWTEESKVQYKPNPKSGKSFHRYAAYEKASNLGEALQFGALPADLLFDFEHGYLEVSEPLREKPLDLFAVKSFDELTYTDKVLCRYSYLANSSSGGAMDSDKIQVLEESIRKQKADMRRLRKIQIASALDIKEVDALSDTTGFWESPLMMARRSIANQQAKEIMEVVDTEKRKITEFEVLSVLRLWDFRENVTRQNVMQPGQTFVYSDTCGLVADRTGHILAKEETKRYPPFCQFLLRWLRDSLPEDFGADFVCTSININKNYAGRLHRDGANVGPSCLKAFGDFTGGQLNYFSEDDKSLKLEVLEASHTDKSVKLDVARGLALFDGKRGHWVDAFEGERYS
;
A
#
# COMPACT_ATOMS: atom_id res chain seq x y z
N MET A 1 25.91 16.56 8.38
CA MET A 1 25.74 18.00 8.66
C MET A 1 25.69 18.17 10.17
N PRO A 2 26.36 19.19 10.76
CA PRO A 2 26.22 19.46 12.19
C PRO A 2 24.76 19.75 12.54
N SER A 3 24.33 19.36 13.74
CA SER A 3 22.97 19.63 14.21
C SER A 3 22.75 21.13 14.36
N THR A 4 21.57 21.62 13.96
CA THR A 4 21.25 23.06 14.01
C THR A 4 21.20 23.60 15.44
N TYR A 5 20.75 22.77 16.39
CA TYR A 5 20.61 23.10 17.82
C TYR A 5 21.44 22.13 18.69
N LYS A 6 21.64 22.48 19.95
CA LYS A 6 22.30 21.66 20.98
C LYS A 6 21.48 20.40 21.26
N ALA A 7 22.16 19.32 21.62
CA ALA A 7 21.51 18.06 22.01
C ALA A 7 20.52 18.24 23.17
N SER A 8 20.85 19.08 24.16
CA SER A 8 19.96 19.42 25.28
C SER A 8 18.65 20.08 24.84
N THR A 9 18.69 20.87 23.76
CA THR A 9 17.50 21.51 23.17
C THR A 9 16.58 20.45 22.59
N TYR A 10 17.12 19.50 21.83
CA TYR A 10 16.33 18.38 21.29
C TYR A 10 15.78 17.49 22.40
N ALA A 11 16.58 17.16 23.40
CA ALA A 11 16.17 16.34 24.54
C ALA A 11 15.02 16.98 25.32
N ALA A 12 15.10 18.29 25.61
CA ALA A 12 14.00 19.01 26.23
C ALA A 12 12.75 19.01 25.34
N SER A 13 12.91 19.34 24.04
CA SER A 13 11.78 19.42 23.11
C SER A 13 11.05 18.09 22.89
N ALA A 14 11.73 16.96 23.09
CA ALA A 14 11.14 15.64 22.98
C ALA A 14 10.14 15.31 24.11
N LEU A 15 10.21 16.06 25.22
CA LEU A 15 9.31 15.91 26.38
C LEU A 15 8.14 16.89 26.36
N TRP A 16 8.15 17.87 25.46
CA TRP A 16 7.11 18.87 25.37
C TRP A 16 5.76 18.26 24.95
N THR A 17 4.68 18.78 25.50
CA THR A 17 3.28 18.46 25.18
C THR A 17 2.58 19.66 24.56
N GLU A 18 1.35 19.50 24.05
CA GLU A 18 0.58 20.66 23.56
C GLU A 18 0.31 21.67 24.68
N GLU A 19 0.13 21.16 25.89
CA GLU A 19 -0.25 21.89 27.09
C GLU A 19 0.94 22.46 27.87
N SER A 20 2.18 22.10 27.51
CA SER A 20 3.38 22.63 28.16
C SER A 20 3.35 24.15 28.16
N LYS A 21 3.45 24.74 29.34
CA LYS A 21 3.32 26.18 29.54
C LYS A 21 4.54 26.89 28.98
N VAL A 22 4.30 28.00 28.29
CA VAL A 22 5.37 28.81 27.68
C VAL A 22 5.39 30.22 28.26
N GLN A 23 6.59 30.76 28.40
CA GLN A 23 6.80 32.16 28.72
C GLN A 23 7.90 32.73 27.82
N TYR A 24 7.55 33.76 27.06
CA TYR A 24 8.46 34.44 26.16
C TYR A 24 9.07 35.68 26.82
N LYS A 25 10.35 35.92 26.54
CA LYS A 25 11.02 37.19 26.87
C LYS A 25 10.66 38.27 25.85
N PRO A 26 10.87 39.56 26.16
CA PRO A 26 10.67 40.64 25.20
C PRO A 26 11.39 40.36 23.88
N ASN A 27 10.65 40.50 22.77
CA ASN A 27 11.07 40.13 21.43
C ASN A 27 12.48 40.65 21.06
N PRO A 28 13.50 39.77 20.99
CA PRO A 28 14.86 40.15 20.68
C PRO A 28 15.16 40.06 19.17
N LYS A 29 14.18 39.65 18.36
CA LYS A 29 14.39 39.31 16.94
C LYS A 29 14.33 40.56 16.06
N SER A 30 14.80 40.41 14.82
CA SER A 30 14.68 41.44 13.77
C SER A 30 14.26 40.80 12.44
N GLY A 31 13.77 41.61 11.50
CA GLY A 31 13.36 41.13 10.17
C GLY A 31 12.09 40.28 10.17
N LYS A 32 12.03 39.24 9.31
CA LYS A 32 10.81 38.43 9.12
C LYS A 32 10.38 37.66 10.38
N SER A 33 11.33 37.30 11.25
CA SER A 33 11.04 36.59 12.49
C SER A 33 10.52 37.51 13.60
N PHE A 34 10.77 38.83 13.52
CA PHE A 34 10.23 39.81 14.47
C PHE A 34 8.69 39.79 14.48
N HIS A 35 8.07 39.83 13.30
CA HIS A 35 6.61 39.84 13.18
C HIS A 35 5.97 38.52 13.62
N ARG A 36 6.63 37.37 13.38
CA ARG A 36 6.14 36.08 13.88
C ARG A 36 6.23 35.99 15.39
N TYR A 37 7.38 36.37 15.95
CA TYR A 37 7.58 36.36 17.40
C TYR A 37 6.55 37.23 18.11
N ALA A 38 6.25 38.42 17.58
CA ALA A 38 5.21 39.29 18.15
C ALA A 38 3.80 38.66 18.16
N ALA A 39 3.53 37.68 17.28
CA ALA A 39 2.28 36.94 17.28
C ALA A 39 2.28 35.84 18.35
N TYR A 40 3.28 34.97 18.34
CA TYR A 40 3.30 33.80 19.22
C TYR A 40 3.84 34.08 20.64
N GLU A 41 4.48 35.22 20.90
CA GLU A 41 4.96 35.59 22.25
C GLU A 41 3.82 35.72 23.28
N LYS A 42 2.59 35.85 22.79
CA LYS A 42 1.35 35.95 23.58
C LYS A 42 0.78 34.59 23.98
N ALA A 43 1.34 33.49 23.47
CA ALA A 43 0.85 32.15 23.77
C ALA A 43 1.09 31.79 25.24
N SER A 44 0.18 31.01 25.82
CA SER A 44 0.27 30.51 27.19
C SER A 44 0.80 29.07 27.26
N ASN A 45 0.69 28.33 26.15
CA ASN A 45 1.21 26.97 25.98
C ASN A 45 1.80 26.77 24.56
N LEU A 46 2.44 25.61 24.33
CA LEU A 46 3.07 25.30 23.05
C LEU A 46 2.07 25.13 21.89
N GLY A 47 0.90 24.56 22.15
CA GLY A 47 -0.17 24.44 21.17
C GLY A 47 -0.58 25.79 20.60
N GLU A 48 -0.86 26.74 21.49
CA GLU A 48 -1.19 28.13 21.13
C GLU A 48 -0.03 28.80 20.38
N ALA A 49 1.22 28.58 20.80
CA ALA A 49 2.38 29.18 20.12
C ALA A 49 2.45 28.74 18.65
N LEU A 50 2.26 27.43 18.40
CA LEU A 50 2.19 26.89 17.04
C LEU A 50 0.98 27.43 16.27
N GLN A 51 -0.18 27.55 16.91
CA GLN A 51 -1.40 28.11 16.30
C GLN A 51 -1.24 29.59 15.93
N PHE A 52 -0.47 30.35 16.71
CA PHE A 52 -0.10 31.75 16.42
C PHE A 52 1.03 31.88 15.40
N GLY A 53 1.47 30.77 14.81
CA GLY A 53 2.39 30.74 13.67
C GLY A 53 3.86 30.58 14.05
N ALA A 54 4.17 30.14 15.28
CA ALA A 54 5.52 29.68 15.59
C ALA A 54 5.88 28.49 14.69
N LEU A 55 7.06 28.53 14.09
CA LEU A 55 7.63 27.34 13.45
C LEU A 55 8.31 26.47 14.51
N PRO A 56 8.49 25.16 14.27
CA PRO A 56 9.23 24.31 15.22
C PRO A 56 10.66 24.80 15.43
N ALA A 57 11.28 25.26 14.34
CA ALA A 57 12.58 25.89 14.38
C ALA A 57 12.59 27.18 15.24
N ASP A 58 11.50 27.96 15.25
CA ASP A 58 11.39 29.14 16.10
C ASP A 58 11.38 28.71 17.59
N LEU A 59 10.61 27.68 17.94
CA LEU A 59 10.53 27.15 19.33
C LEU A 59 11.88 26.63 19.84
N LEU A 60 12.57 25.80 19.04
CA LEU A 60 13.87 25.24 19.41
C LEU A 60 14.94 26.34 19.54
N PHE A 61 14.96 27.29 18.60
CA PHE A 61 15.88 28.42 18.63
C PHE A 61 15.63 29.30 19.87
N ASP A 62 14.37 29.65 20.13
CA ASP A 62 13.99 30.53 21.24
C ASP A 62 14.28 29.89 22.60
N PHE A 63 14.05 28.59 22.74
CA PHE A 63 14.40 27.86 23.95
C PHE A 63 15.91 27.82 24.18
N GLU A 64 16.69 27.51 23.15
CA GLU A 64 18.15 27.40 23.26
C GLU A 64 18.83 28.72 23.65
N HIS A 65 18.30 29.85 23.17
CA HIS A 65 18.83 31.19 23.45
C HIS A 65 18.18 31.83 24.69
N GLY A 66 17.30 31.10 25.38
CA GLY A 66 16.64 31.56 26.60
C GLY A 66 15.61 32.66 26.37
N TYR A 67 15.05 32.77 25.17
CA TYR A 67 13.94 33.65 24.82
C TYR A 67 12.58 33.01 25.12
N LEU A 68 12.55 31.68 25.17
CA LEU A 68 11.39 30.87 25.54
C LEU A 68 11.74 30.01 26.76
N GLU A 69 10.92 30.08 27.79
CA GLU A 69 10.92 29.16 28.92
C GLU A 69 9.72 28.21 28.77
N VAL A 70 9.97 26.91 28.90
CA VAL A 70 8.93 25.87 28.83
C VAL A 70 8.87 25.16 30.18
N SER A 71 7.66 25.01 30.71
CA SER A 71 7.40 24.39 32.01
C SER A 71 6.23 23.39 31.94
N GLU A 72 5.99 22.72 33.08
CA GLU A 72 4.99 21.66 33.21
C GLU A 72 3.58 22.05 32.68
N PRO A 73 2.85 21.12 32.07
CA PRO A 73 3.12 19.67 32.02
C PRO A 73 4.12 19.24 30.94
N LEU A 74 5.05 18.35 31.31
CA LEU A 74 6.01 17.68 30.44
C LEU A 74 5.78 16.16 30.47
N ARG A 75 6.22 15.46 29.42
CA ARG A 75 6.25 13.99 29.39
C ARG A 75 7.37 13.47 30.27
N GLU A 76 7.13 12.34 30.92
CA GLU A 76 8.19 11.60 31.62
C GLU A 76 9.24 11.04 30.65
N LYS A 77 8.83 10.68 29.44
CA LYS A 77 9.69 10.13 28.38
C LYS A 77 9.32 10.66 27.01
N PRO A 78 10.26 10.69 26.05
CA PRO A 78 9.97 11.06 24.66
C PRO A 78 8.82 10.26 24.07
N LEU A 79 8.02 10.91 23.21
CA LEU A 79 6.93 10.26 22.47
C LEU A 79 7.48 9.12 21.62
N ASP A 80 6.92 7.93 21.80
CA ASP A 80 7.22 6.74 21.00
C ASP A 80 6.10 6.49 19.99
N LEU A 81 6.33 6.85 18.72
CA LEU A 81 5.36 6.69 17.64
C LEU A 81 5.05 5.23 17.30
N PHE A 82 5.86 4.26 17.77
CA PHE A 82 5.55 2.83 17.61
C PHE A 82 4.52 2.34 18.63
N ALA A 83 4.42 3.03 19.78
CA ALA A 83 3.40 2.73 20.79
C ALA A 83 2.02 3.37 20.47
N VAL A 84 1.99 4.35 19.55
CA VAL A 84 0.77 5.06 19.14
C VAL A 84 -0.04 4.22 18.16
N LYS A 85 -1.34 4.06 18.43
CA LYS A 85 -2.25 3.23 17.63
C LYS A 85 -3.18 4.03 16.73
N SER A 86 -3.58 5.23 17.14
CA SER A 86 -4.48 6.11 16.39
C SER A 86 -3.89 7.50 16.13
N PHE A 87 -4.32 8.15 15.05
CA PHE A 87 -3.95 9.55 14.76
C PHE A 87 -4.56 10.54 15.74
N ASP A 88 -5.69 10.18 16.35
CA ASP A 88 -6.43 11.02 17.31
C ASP A 88 -5.74 11.07 18.68
N GLU A 89 -4.82 10.12 18.95
CA GLU A 89 -3.95 10.14 20.12
C GLU A 89 -2.83 11.20 20.01
N LEU A 90 -2.66 11.80 18.82
CA LEU A 90 -1.60 12.77 18.55
C LEU A 90 -2.15 14.19 18.46
N THR A 91 -1.60 15.07 19.30
CA THR A 91 -1.80 16.51 19.20
C THR A 91 -1.17 17.09 17.93
N TYR A 92 -1.52 18.34 17.59
CA TYR A 92 -0.81 19.04 16.51
C TYR A 92 0.68 19.22 16.86
N THR A 93 0.96 19.55 18.12
CA THR A 93 2.32 19.69 18.66
C THR A 93 3.13 18.40 18.47
N ASP A 94 2.54 17.23 18.70
CA ASP A 94 3.20 15.94 18.51
C ASP A 94 3.61 15.70 17.07
N LYS A 95 2.68 15.92 16.13
CA LYS A 95 2.89 15.72 14.69
C LYS A 95 4.04 16.57 14.14
N VAL A 96 4.28 17.69 14.80
CA VAL A 96 5.23 18.71 14.38
C VAL A 96 6.60 18.50 15.06
N LEU A 97 6.61 18.27 16.38
CA LEU A 97 7.84 18.13 17.17
C LEU A 97 8.45 16.72 17.12
N CYS A 98 7.67 15.67 16.82
CA CYS A 98 8.20 14.31 16.69
C CYS A 98 9.33 14.21 15.65
N ARG A 99 9.37 15.16 14.71
CA ARG A 99 10.43 15.26 13.70
C ARG A 99 11.80 15.55 14.28
N TYR A 100 11.90 15.97 15.54
CA TYR A 100 13.14 16.38 16.22
C TYR A 100 13.50 15.46 17.40
N SER A 101 12.58 14.62 17.86
CA SER A 101 12.79 13.74 19.04
C SER A 101 13.95 12.75 18.85
N TYR A 102 14.26 12.38 17.61
CA TYR A 102 15.34 11.47 17.26
C TYR A 102 16.75 12.03 17.51
N LEU A 103 16.90 13.35 17.64
CA LEU A 103 18.18 14.03 17.93
C LEU A 103 18.45 14.19 19.43
N ALA A 104 17.48 13.83 20.29
CA ALA A 104 17.61 13.91 21.74
C ALA A 104 18.74 13.02 22.30
N ASN A 105 19.07 11.93 21.60
CA ASN A 105 20.07 10.94 22.02
C ASN A 105 21.46 11.14 21.39
N SER A 106 21.63 12.15 20.53
CA SER A 106 22.87 12.41 19.76
C SER A 106 23.89 13.20 20.60
N SER A 107 24.36 12.63 21.70
CA SER A 107 25.25 13.29 22.66
C SER A 107 26.70 13.41 22.17
N SER A 108 27.24 14.62 22.23
CA SER A 108 28.63 15.04 22.46
C SER A 108 29.35 15.81 21.32
N GLY A 109 29.65 17.08 21.58
CA GLY A 109 30.49 17.94 20.75
C GLY A 109 31.98 17.62 20.94
N GLY A 110 32.68 17.43 19.83
CA GLY A 110 34.09 17.05 19.73
C GLY A 110 34.34 16.41 18.36
N ALA A 111 35.58 16.40 17.86
CA ALA A 111 35.96 15.98 16.50
C ALA A 111 35.26 14.70 15.99
N MET A 112 35.06 14.63 14.67
CA MET A 112 34.23 13.65 13.97
C MET A 112 34.89 12.26 14.00
N ASP A 113 34.56 11.48 15.03
CA ASP A 113 35.00 10.10 15.24
C ASP A 113 33.96 9.09 14.69
N SER A 114 34.38 7.85 14.39
CA SER A 114 33.52 6.81 13.76
C SER A 114 32.23 6.53 14.52
N ASP A 115 32.27 6.63 15.84
CA ASP A 115 31.13 6.34 16.71
C ASP A 115 30.03 7.40 16.58
N LYS A 116 30.39 8.65 16.28
CA LYS A 116 29.41 9.72 16.06
C LYS A 116 28.71 9.59 14.72
N ILE A 117 29.38 9.01 13.72
CA ILE A 117 28.78 8.70 12.42
C ILE A 117 27.70 7.62 12.61
N GLN A 118 27.99 6.56 13.38
CA GLN A 118 27.02 5.50 13.68
C GLN A 118 25.79 6.04 14.43
N VAL A 119 25.99 6.84 15.48
CA VAL A 119 24.89 7.45 16.24
C VAL A 119 24.02 8.36 15.35
N LEU A 120 24.66 9.14 14.45
CA LEU A 120 23.93 9.98 13.50
C LEU A 120 23.14 9.15 12.47
N GLU A 121 23.72 8.06 11.97
CA GLU A 121 23.05 7.14 11.03
C GLU A 121 21.84 6.45 11.68
N GLU A 122 21.97 5.98 12.92
CA GLU A 122 20.87 5.41 13.69
C GLU A 122 19.76 6.43 13.95
N SER A 123 20.14 7.65 14.32
CA SER A 123 19.25 8.78 14.51
C SER A 123 18.47 9.07 13.22
N ILE A 124 19.15 9.24 12.07
CA ILE A 124 18.49 9.45 10.76
C ILE A 124 17.60 8.26 10.38
N ARG A 125 18.03 7.02 10.66
CA ARG A 125 17.24 5.80 10.40
C ARG A 125 15.95 5.82 11.23
N LYS A 126 16.03 6.19 12.51
CA LYS A 126 14.88 6.34 13.40
C LYS A 126 13.92 7.43 12.90
N GLN A 127 14.42 8.62 12.55
CA GLN A 127 13.59 9.69 11.99
C GLN A 127 12.83 9.24 10.74
N LYS A 128 13.50 8.54 9.82
CA LYS A 128 12.85 8.01 8.61
C LYS A 128 11.79 6.96 8.95
N ALA A 129 12.01 6.14 9.97
CA ALA A 129 11.03 5.16 10.43
C ALA A 129 9.80 5.85 11.07
N ASP A 130 10.04 6.81 11.96
CA ASP A 130 9.00 7.61 12.63
C ASP A 130 8.13 8.37 11.62
N MET A 131 8.73 9.02 10.63
CA MET A 131 8.00 9.72 9.57
C MET A 131 7.17 8.78 8.69
N ARG A 132 7.66 7.57 8.41
CA ARG A 132 6.90 6.54 7.69
C ARG A 132 5.71 6.06 8.54
N ARG A 133 5.93 5.81 9.82
CA ARG A 133 4.87 5.39 10.76
C ARG A 133 3.78 6.45 10.86
N LEU A 134 4.14 7.72 11.03
CA LEU A 134 3.17 8.82 11.09
C LEU A 134 2.32 8.90 9.81
N ARG A 135 2.93 8.71 8.63
CA ARG A 135 2.21 8.67 7.36
C ARG A 135 1.22 7.49 7.29
N LYS A 136 1.60 6.31 7.80
CA LYS A 136 0.68 5.16 7.89
C LYS A 136 -0.50 5.46 8.79
N ILE A 137 -0.25 6.00 9.99
CA ILE A 137 -1.31 6.36 10.95
C ILE A 137 -2.29 7.36 10.32
N GLN A 138 -1.77 8.36 9.59
CA GLN A 138 -2.60 9.33 8.89
C GLN A 138 -3.48 8.69 7.80
N ILE A 139 -2.91 7.80 6.98
CA ILE A 139 -3.67 7.07 5.95
C ILE A 139 -4.71 6.15 6.59
N ALA A 140 -4.35 5.45 7.66
CA ALA A 140 -5.23 4.54 8.37
C ALA A 140 -6.46 5.28 8.94
N SER A 141 -6.23 6.40 9.62
CA SER A 141 -7.30 7.27 10.15
C SER A 141 -8.21 7.80 9.04
N ALA A 142 -7.65 8.28 7.92
CA ALA A 142 -8.44 8.80 6.80
C ALA A 142 -9.35 7.75 6.14
N LEU A 143 -9.06 6.46 6.36
CA LEU A 143 -9.73 5.32 5.72
C LEU A 143 -10.44 4.40 6.72
N ASP A 144 -10.54 4.80 7.99
CA ASP A 144 -11.11 3.99 9.09
C ASP A 144 -10.47 2.59 9.21
N ILE A 145 -9.15 2.51 9.03
CA ILE A 145 -8.37 1.27 9.15
C ILE A 145 -7.79 1.22 10.57
N LYS A 146 -8.14 0.16 11.32
CA LYS A 146 -7.65 -0.01 12.70
C LYS A 146 -6.23 -0.57 12.76
N GLU A 147 -5.88 -1.47 11.85
CA GLU A 147 -4.60 -2.17 11.83
C GLU A 147 -3.54 -1.41 11.02
N VAL A 148 -2.96 -0.36 11.63
CA VAL A 148 -1.94 0.49 11.00
C VAL A 148 -0.71 -0.32 10.55
N ASP A 149 -0.33 -1.33 11.32
CA ASP A 149 0.85 -2.16 11.05
C ASP A 149 0.69 -3.07 9.81
N ALA A 150 -0.54 -3.30 9.35
CA ALA A 150 -0.80 -4.01 8.09
C ALA A 150 -0.41 -3.17 6.85
N LEU A 151 -0.28 -1.84 6.99
CA LEU A 151 0.01 -0.94 5.88
C LEU A 151 1.46 -1.04 5.40
N SER A 152 1.68 -0.91 4.09
CA SER A 152 3.01 -0.88 3.48
C SER A 152 3.73 0.43 3.82
N ASP A 153 5.07 0.37 3.96
CA ASP A 153 5.91 1.52 4.28
C ASP A 153 5.98 2.57 3.17
N THR A 154 5.73 2.15 1.93
CA THR A 154 5.85 2.97 0.73
C THR A 154 4.67 2.75 -0.18
N THR A 155 4.36 3.72 -1.03
CA THR A 155 3.39 3.56 -2.13
C THR A 155 4.10 3.02 -3.36
N GLY A 156 3.50 2.05 -4.05
CA GLY A 156 4.00 1.58 -5.33
C GLY A 156 3.99 2.70 -6.37
N PHE A 157 4.82 2.57 -7.42
CA PHE A 157 4.94 3.59 -8.46
C PHE A 157 3.60 3.93 -9.14
N TRP A 158 2.69 2.95 -9.22
CA TRP A 158 1.37 3.09 -9.84
C TRP A 158 0.22 3.11 -8.82
N GLU A 159 0.50 3.26 -7.54
CA GLU A 159 -0.52 3.20 -6.49
C GLU A 159 -0.80 4.57 -5.87
N SER A 160 -2.08 4.84 -5.65
CA SER A 160 -2.49 5.89 -4.72
C SER A 160 -2.26 5.40 -3.27
N PRO A 161 -2.16 6.33 -2.29
CA PRO A 161 -2.13 5.95 -0.87
C PRO A 161 -3.31 5.07 -0.44
N LEU A 162 -4.51 5.32 -1.00
CA LEU A 162 -5.70 4.52 -0.76
C LEU A 162 -5.56 3.09 -1.30
N MET A 163 -5.10 2.95 -2.54
CA MET A 163 -4.88 1.65 -3.16
C MET A 163 -3.84 0.83 -2.39
N MET A 164 -2.72 1.47 -2.02
CA MET A 164 -1.69 0.85 -1.20
C MET A 164 -2.27 0.32 0.11
N ALA A 165 -3.11 1.12 0.78
CA ALA A 165 -3.69 0.74 2.06
C ALA A 165 -4.64 -0.45 1.94
N ARG A 166 -5.56 -0.41 0.97
CA ARG A 166 -6.50 -1.51 0.69
C ARG A 166 -5.77 -2.83 0.34
N ARG A 167 -4.78 -2.78 -0.55
CA ARG A 167 -3.94 -3.93 -0.90
C ARG A 167 -3.17 -4.48 0.30
N SER A 168 -2.73 -3.60 1.20
CA SER A 168 -2.08 -3.99 2.45
C SER A 168 -3.00 -4.78 3.38
N ILE A 169 -4.25 -4.34 3.55
CA ILE A 169 -5.24 -5.09 4.35
C ILE A 169 -5.55 -6.42 3.68
N ALA A 170 -5.79 -6.45 2.37
CA ALA A 170 -6.01 -7.68 1.63
C ALA A 170 -4.86 -8.69 1.82
N ASN A 171 -3.63 -8.19 1.76
CA ASN A 171 -2.43 -9.00 1.99
C ASN A 171 -2.31 -9.53 3.43
N GLN A 172 -2.66 -8.70 4.42
CA GLN A 172 -2.67 -9.13 5.82
C GLN A 172 -3.78 -10.17 6.08
N GLN A 173 -4.99 -9.96 5.56
CA GLN A 173 -6.08 -10.92 5.69
C GLN A 173 -5.74 -12.25 5.00
N ALA A 174 -5.12 -12.21 3.81
CA ALA A 174 -4.65 -13.40 3.12
C ALA A 174 -3.67 -14.22 3.98
N LYS A 175 -2.75 -13.53 4.69
CA LYS A 175 -1.81 -14.16 5.61
C LYS A 175 -2.53 -14.84 6.77
N GLU A 176 -3.44 -14.14 7.44
CA GLU A 176 -4.21 -14.66 8.58
C GLU A 176 -5.04 -15.88 8.20
N ILE A 177 -5.70 -15.85 7.04
CA ILE A 177 -6.46 -17.01 6.54
C ILE A 177 -5.53 -18.21 6.30
N MET A 178 -4.36 -18.01 5.69
CA MET A 178 -3.40 -19.11 5.49
C MET A 178 -2.95 -19.72 6.83
N GLU A 179 -2.69 -18.90 7.85
CA GLU A 179 -2.31 -19.39 9.19
C GLU A 179 -3.43 -20.22 9.84
N VAL A 180 -4.69 -19.79 9.71
CA VAL A 180 -5.86 -20.53 10.19
C VAL A 180 -6.03 -21.84 9.43
N VAL A 181 -5.96 -21.81 8.10
CA VAL A 181 -6.10 -22.97 7.23
C VAL A 181 -5.05 -24.04 7.53
N ASP A 182 -3.79 -23.63 7.75
CA ASP A 182 -2.71 -24.55 8.09
C ASP A 182 -2.89 -25.13 9.51
N THR A 183 -3.37 -24.32 10.47
CA THR A 183 -3.68 -24.77 11.84
C THR A 183 -4.82 -25.79 11.85
N GLU A 184 -5.90 -25.51 11.12
CA GLU A 184 -7.10 -26.36 11.03
C GLU A 184 -6.94 -27.52 10.03
N LYS A 185 -5.84 -27.55 9.27
CA LYS A 185 -5.54 -28.54 8.23
C LYS A 185 -6.66 -28.68 7.20
N ARG A 186 -7.24 -27.56 6.78
CA ARG A 186 -8.27 -27.50 5.74
C ARG A 186 -7.74 -26.87 4.45
N LYS A 187 -8.62 -26.66 3.48
CA LYS A 187 -8.34 -25.91 2.25
C LYS A 187 -8.88 -24.48 2.36
N ILE A 188 -8.32 -23.57 1.58
CA ILE A 188 -8.89 -22.23 1.39
C ILE A 188 -10.23 -22.37 0.65
N THR A 189 -11.26 -21.70 1.15
CA THR A 189 -12.60 -21.69 0.56
C THR A 189 -12.77 -20.57 -0.48
N GLU A 190 -13.72 -20.72 -1.40
CA GLU A 190 -14.02 -19.65 -2.38
C GLU A 190 -14.54 -18.37 -1.70
N PHE A 191 -15.23 -18.50 -0.56
CA PHE A 191 -15.68 -17.37 0.25
C PHE A 191 -14.50 -16.53 0.76
N GLU A 192 -13.46 -17.19 1.28
CA GLU A 192 -12.24 -16.55 1.75
C GLU A 192 -11.49 -15.87 0.60
N VAL A 193 -11.47 -16.48 -0.60
CA VAL A 193 -10.89 -15.84 -1.78
C VAL A 193 -11.65 -14.57 -2.14
N LEU A 194 -12.98 -14.64 -2.18
CA LEU A 194 -13.81 -13.49 -2.49
C LEU A 194 -13.68 -12.37 -1.43
N SER A 195 -13.57 -12.69 -0.14
CA SER A 195 -13.38 -11.67 0.89
C SER A 195 -12.07 -10.91 0.72
N VAL A 196 -10.98 -11.62 0.40
CA VAL A 196 -9.67 -11.00 0.14
C VAL A 196 -9.69 -10.17 -1.16
N LEU A 197 -10.32 -10.67 -2.22
CA LEU A 197 -10.45 -9.95 -3.50
C LEU A 197 -11.29 -8.67 -3.38
N ARG A 198 -12.29 -8.64 -2.50
CA ARG A 198 -13.10 -7.45 -2.20
C ARG A 198 -12.31 -6.34 -1.51
N LEU A 199 -11.30 -6.72 -0.72
CA LEU A 199 -10.37 -5.76 -0.12
C LEU A 199 -9.31 -5.28 -1.11
N TRP A 200 -8.93 -6.10 -2.10
CA TRP A 200 -7.93 -5.72 -3.09
C TRP A 200 -8.43 -4.57 -3.96
N ASP A 201 -7.65 -3.50 -4.02
CA ASP A 201 -7.93 -2.37 -4.90
C ASP A 201 -7.15 -2.48 -6.20
N PHE A 202 -7.79 -2.09 -7.30
CA PHE A 202 -7.32 -2.37 -8.64
C PHE A 202 -6.84 -1.11 -9.34
N ARG A 203 -5.79 -1.28 -10.14
CA ARG A 203 -5.35 -0.24 -11.05
C ARG A 203 -6.28 -0.15 -12.27
N GLU A 204 -6.57 1.08 -12.69
CA GLU A 204 -7.12 1.36 -14.02
C GLU A 204 -6.05 1.09 -15.09
N ASN A 205 -6.26 0.04 -15.88
CA ASN A 205 -5.41 -0.33 -16.98
C ASN A 205 -5.96 0.22 -18.30
N VAL A 206 -5.25 1.20 -18.86
CA VAL A 206 -5.59 1.88 -20.12
C VAL A 206 -4.91 1.26 -21.35
N THR A 207 -4.01 0.28 -21.17
CA THR A 207 -3.19 -0.27 -22.26
C THR A 207 -3.81 -1.50 -22.92
N ARG A 208 -4.86 -2.08 -22.32
CA ARG A 208 -5.58 -3.28 -22.78
C ARG A 208 -6.63 -2.96 -23.87
N GLN A 209 -6.35 -2.02 -24.76
CA GLN A 209 -7.34 -1.51 -25.74
C GLN A 209 -7.96 -2.60 -26.63
N ASN A 210 -7.17 -3.61 -27.02
CA ASN A 210 -7.62 -4.70 -27.90
C ASN A 210 -8.69 -5.62 -27.29
N VAL A 211 -8.89 -5.54 -25.98
CA VAL A 211 -9.78 -6.45 -25.24
C VAL A 211 -10.87 -5.72 -24.45
N MET A 212 -10.86 -4.38 -24.45
CA MET A 212 -11.88 -3.52 -23.81
C MET A 212 -13.16 -3.47 -24.63
N GLN A 213 -14.34 -3.41 -24.01
CA GLN A 213 -15.62 -3.23 -24.71
C GLN A 213 -15.75 -1.85 -25.38
N PRO A 214 -16.63 -1.66 -26.40
CA PRO A 214 -16.77 -0.36 -27.06
C PRO A 214 -17.18 0.72 -26.07
N GLY A 215 -16.52 1.87 -26.11
CA GLY A 215 -16.78 2.99 -25.18
C GLY A 215 -16.08 2.88 -23.82
N GLN A 216 -15.45 1.75 -23.50
CA GLN A 216 -14.70 1.59 -22.26
C GLN A 216 -13.30 2.23 -22.36
N THR A 217 -12.92 3.02 -21.37
CA THR A 217 -11.65 3.78 -21.35
C THR A 217 -10.54 3.09 -20.55
N PHE A 218 -10.90 2.21 -19.61
CA PHE A 218 -9.99 1.41 -18.81
C PHE A 218 -10.64 0.11 -18.34
N VAL A 219 -9.82 -0.85 -17.89
CA VAL A 219 -10.26 -2.05 -17.18
C VAL A 219 -9.56 -2.15 -15.83
N TYR A 220 -10.21 -2.68 -14.81
CA TYR A 220 -9.55 -2.99 -13.54
C TYR A 220 -8.82 -4.32 -13.67
N SER A 221 -7.49 -4.26 -13.76
CA SER A 221 -6.65 -5.42 -14.04
C SER A 221 -5.26 -5.27 -13.43
N ASP A 222 -4.85 -6.27 -12.67
CA ASP A 222 -3.50 -6.41 -12.12
C ASP A 222 -2.88 -7.72 -12.58
N THR A 223 -1.55 -7.75 -12.62
CA THR A 223 -0.78 -8.96 -12.88
C THR A 223 0.18 -9.19 -11.73
N CYS A 224 0.06 -10.33 -11.06
CA CYS A 224 1.01 -10.83 -10.07
C CYS A 224 1.91 -11.90 -10.69
N GLY A 225 3.05 -12.17 -10.07
CA GLY A 225 4.09 -13.09 -10.53
C GLY A 225 5.23 -12.42 -11.32
N LEU A 226 5.75 -13.16 -12.30
CA LEU A 226 6.87 -12.84 -13.17
C LEU A 226 6.37 -12.59 -14.60
N VAL A 227 6.83 -11.51 -15.21
CA VAL A 227 6.54 -11.18 -16.61
C VAL A 227 7.84 -10.96 -17.39
N ALA A 228 7.83 -11.34 -18.67
CA ALA A 228 8.90 -10.96 -19.58
C ALA A 228 8.64 -9.55 -20.13
N ASP A 229 9.66 -8.69 -20.13
CA ASP A 229 9.59 -7.43 -20.87
C ASP A 229 9.78 -7.65 -22.38
N ARG A 230 9.70 -6.57 -23.18
CA ARG A 230 9.85 -6.64 -24.64
C ARG A 230 11.26 -7.06 -25.10
N THR A 231 12.23 -7.05 -24.20
CA THR A 231 13.60 -7.49 -24.44
C THR A 231 13.86 -8.92 -23.94
N GLY A 232 12.85 -9.56 -23.34
CA GLY A 232 12.94 -10.92 -22.80
C GLY A 232 13.48 -10.99 -21.36
N HIS A 233 13.70 -9.86 -20.68
CA HIS A 233 14.09 -9.90 -19.28
C HIS A 233 12.90 -10.29 -18.40
N ILE A 234 13.12 -11.25 -17.50
CA ILE A 234 12.11 -11.70 -16.55
C ILE A 234 12.13 -10.80 -15.32
N LEU A 235 11.00 -10.17 -15.03
CA LEU A 235 10.85 -9.22 -13.94
C LEU A 235 9.68 -9.63 -13.04
N ALA A 236 9.91 -9.61 -11.73
CA ALA A 236 8.81 -9.71 -10.77
C ALA A 236 8.02 -8.41 -10.74
N LYS A 237 6.70 -8.53 -10.84
CA LYS A 237 5.73 -7.43 -10.72
C LYS A 237 5.77 -6.80 -9.32
N GLU A 238 5.43 -5.52 -9.23
CA GLU A 238 5.44 -4.78 -7.98
C GLU A 238 4.42 -5.36 -6.98
N GLU A 239 3.27 -5.79 -7.49
CA GLU A 239 2.22 -6.47 -6.75
C GLU A 239 2.76 -7.71 -6.04
N THR A 240 3.58 -8.50 -6.74
CA THR A 240 4.25 -9.71 -6.21
C THR A 240 5.22 -9.39 -5.07
N LYS A 241 6.06 -8.37 -5.26
CA LYS A 241 7.11 -8.02 -4.30
C LYS A 241 6.54 -7.40 -3.03
N ARG A 242 5.50 -6.57 -3.18
CA ARG A 242 4.96 -5.75 -2.09
C ARG A 242 3.85 -6.46 -1.33
N TYR A 243 3.15 -7.39 -1.95
CA TYR A 243 2.06 -8.16 -1.35
C TYR A 243 2.24 -9.68 -1.53
N PRO A 244 3.34 -10.26 -1.00
CA PRO A 244 3.63 -11.68 -1.21
C PRO A 244 2.57 -12.64 -0.64
N PRO A 245 2.07 -12.48 0.61
CA PRO A 245 0.98 -13.30 1.12
C PRO A 245 -0.27 -13.34 0.25
N PHE A 246 -0.68 -12.20 -0.33
CA PHE A 246 -1.82 -12.16 -1.26
C PHE A 246 -1.58 -13.07 -2.48
N CYS A 247 -0.39 -13.02 -3.08
CA CYS A 247 -0.05 -13.86 -4.23
C CYS A 247 0.04 -15.34 -3.86
N GLN A 248 0.66 -15.65 -2.71
CA GLN A 248 0.78 -17.01 -2.18
C GLN A 248 -0.58 -17.62 -1.86
N PHE A 249 -1.50 -16.81 -1.33
CA PHE A 249 -2.86 -17.21 -1.03
C PHE A 249 -3.64 -17.65 -2.27
N LEU A 250 -3.54 -16.91 -3.38
CA LEU A 250 -4.17 -17.30 -4.65
C LEU A 250 -3.56 -18.59 -5.23
N LEU A 251 -2.24 -18.72 -5.17
CA LEU A 251 -1.54 -19.95 -5.61
C LEU A 251 -1.90 -21.16 -4.74
N ARG A 252 -2.03 -20.96 -3.42
CA ARG A 252 -2.44 -22.00 -2.48
C ARG A 252 -3.87 -22.46 -2.79
N TRP A 253 -4.80 -21.53 -2.99
CA TRP A 253 -6.17 -21.86 -3.36
C TRP A 253 -6.21 -22.65 -4.67
N LEU A 254 -5.46 -22.22 -5.70
CA LEU A 254 -5.40 -22.93 -6.97
C LEU A 254 -4.94 -24.39 -6.78
N ARG A 255 -3.80 -24.59 -6.10
CA ARG A 255 -3.24 -25.91 -5.83
C ARG A 255 -4.25 -26.81 -5.08
N ASP A 256 -4.89 -26.25 -4.06
CA ASP A 256 -5.84 -26.99 -3.23
C ASP A 256 -7.15 -27.32 -3.99
N SER A 257 -7.44 -26.58 -5.06
CA SER A 257 -8.64 -26.74 -5.91
C SER A 257 -8.44 -27.62 -7.14
N LEU A 258 -7.21 -28.05 -7.43
CA LEU A 258 -6.96 -28.97 -8.52
C LEU A 258 -7.50 -30.37 -8.17
N PRO A 259 -8.12 -31.09 -9.15
CA PRO A 259 -8.50 -32.48 -8.97
C PRO A 259 -7.32 -33.37 -8.62
N GLU A 260 -7.53 -34.41 -7.81
CA GLU A 260 -6.49 -35.37 -7.44
C GLU A 260 -5.92 -36.12 -8.66
N ASP A 261 -6.75 -36.31 -9.69
CA ASP A 261 -6.39 -36.97 -10.95
C ASP A 261 -5.78 -36.02 -12.00
N PHE A 262 -5.52 -34.76 -11.67
CA PHE A 262 -4.85 -33.82 -12.57
C PHE A 262 -3.45 -34.30 -12.99
N GLY A 263 -2.81 -35.14 -12.18
CA GLY A 263 -1.63 -35.91 -12.56
C GLY A 263 -0.30 -35.13 -12.58
N ALA A 264 -0.31 -33.84 -12.25
CA ALA A 264 0.88 -33.01 -12.12
C ALA A 264 0.60 -31.77 -11.24
N ASP A 265 1.66 -31.09 -10.78
CA ASP A 265 1.51 -29.76 -10.21
C ASP A 265 1.29 -28.74 -11.34
N PHE A 266 0.21 -27.95 -11.26
CA PHE A 266 0.06 -26.81 -12.15
C PHE A 266 0.99 -25.68 -11.70
N VAL A 267 1.85 -25.22 -12.62
CA VAL A 267 2.76 -24.10 -12.38
C VAL A 267 2.42 -22.96 -13.32
N CYS A 268 2.45 -21.74 -12.79
CA CYS A 268 2.27 -20.52 -13.58
C CYS A 268 3.37 -19.51 -13.25
N THR A 269 3.77 -18.72 -14.25
CA THR A 269 4.69 -17.59 -14.05
C THR A 269 3.96 -16.37 -13.49
N SER A 270 2.70 -16.18 -13.86
CA SER A 270 1.91 -15.02 -13.48
C SER A 270 0.43 -15.34 -13.31
N ILE A 271 -0.26 -14.50 -12.54
CA ILE A 271 -1.71 -14.52 -12.33
C ILE A 271 -2.24 -13.17 -12.79
N ASN A 272 -3.21 -13.16 -13.71
CA ASN A 272 -3.95 -11.95 -14.05
C ASN A 272 -5.23 -11.93 -13.22
N ILE A 273 -5.48 -10.81 -12.54
CA ILE A 273 -6.63 -10.63 -11.66
C ILE A 273 -7.40 -9.44 -12.20
N ASN A 274 -8.67 -9.66 -12.54
CA ASN A 274 -9.52 -8.63 -13.12
C ASN A 274 -10.76 -8.42 -12.27
N LYS A 275 -11.22 -7.17 -12.20
CA LYS A 275 -12.48 -6.79 -11.55
C LYS A 275 -13.45 -6.23 -12.58
N ASN A 276 -14.67 -6.75 -12.59
CA ASN A 276 -15.79 -6.32 -13.42
C ASN A 276 -15.40 -6.16 -14.91
N TYR A 277 -14.66 -7.15 -15.43
CA TYR A 277 -14.11 -7.14 -16.77
C TYR A 277 -14.66 -8.29 -17.62
N ALA A 278 -15.37 -7.94 -18.71
CA ALA A 278 -15.81 -8.87 -19.76
C ALA A 278 -14.95 -8.65 -21.01
N GLY A 279 -13.87 -9.43 -21.16
CA GLY A 279 -12.96 -9.30 -22.30
C GLY A 279 -13.62 -9.66 -23.63
N ARG A 280 -13.36 -8.87 -24.67
CA ARG A 280 -13.72 -9.20 -26.06
C ARG A 280 -12.99 -10.44 -26.56
N LEU A 281 -13.38 -10.94 -27.74
CA LEU A 281 -12.67 -12.02 -28.42
C LEU A 281 -11.19 -11.68 -28.65
N HIS A 282 -10.30 -12.49 -28.08
CA HIS A 282 -8.86 -12.31 -28.21
C HIS A 282 -8.09 -13.64 -28.08
N ARG A 283 -6.77 -13.55 -28.29
CA ARG A 283 -5.79 -14.61 -28.08
C ARG A 283 -4.65 -14.04 -27.24
N ASP A 284 -4.25 -14.75 -26.20
CA ASP A 284 -3.12 -14.37 -25.34
C ASP A 284 -1.80 -14.79 -25.98
N GLY A 285 -1.32 -13.97 -26.91
CA GLY A 285 -0.14 -14.29 -27.73
C GLY A 285 1.14 -14.55 -26.93
N ALA A 286 1.26 -14.00 -25.72
CA ALA A 286 2.43 -14.14 -24.86
C ALA A 286 2.41 -15.39 -23.96
N ASN A 287 1.31 -16.15 -23.91
CA ASN A 287 1.25 -17.37 -23.10
C ASN A 287 2.26 -18.39 -23.63
N VAL A 288 2.76 -19.28 -22.77
CA VAL A 288 3.64 -20.38 -23.19
C VAL A 288 2.91 -21.72 -23.03
N GLY A 289 2.14 -21.86 -21.96
CA GLY A 289 1.30 -23.02 -21.67
C GLY A 289 -0.17 -22.65 -21.46
N PRO A 290 -0.98 -23.64 -21.03
CA PRO A 290 -2.39 -23.42 -20.73
C PRO A 290 -2.57 -22.48 -19.53
N SER A 291 -3.79 -21.97 -19.39
CA SER A 291 -4.21 -21.09 -18.30
C SER A 291 -5.35 -21.74 -17.53
N CYS A 292 -5.35 -21.52 -16.21
CA CYS A 292 -6.51 -21.80 -15.37
C CYS A 292 -7.30 -20.51 -15.16
N LEU A 293 -8.63 -20.57 -15.28
CA LEU A 293 -9.53 -19.44 -15.03
C LEU A 293 -10.67 -19.86 -14.12
N LYS A 294 -10.92 -19.02 -13.10
CA LYS A 294 -12.06 -19.12 -12.19
C LYS A 294 -12.62 -17.71 -12.02
N ALA A 295 -13.93 -17.60 -11.89
CA ALA A 295 -14.59 -16.35 -11.52
C ALA A 295 -15.19 -16.46 -10.12
N PHE A 296 -15.12 -15.36 -9.36
CA PHE A 296 -15.65 -15.20 -8.01
C PHE A 296 -16.58 -13.99 -7.95
N GLY A 297 -17.54 -14.01 -7.04
CA GLY A 297 -18.46 -12.89 -6.79
C GLY A 297 -19.92 -13.27 -7.01
N ASP A 298 -20.79 -12.26 -6.90
CA ASP A 298 -22.22 -12.40 -7.11
C ASP A 298 -22.59 -11.74 -8.44
N PHE A 299 -22.74 -12.57 -9.46
CA PHE A 299 -23.02 -12.12 -10.83
C PHE A 299 -23.84 -13.14 -11.61
N THR A 300 -24.55 -12.66 -12.62
CA THR A 300 -25.26 -13.48 -13.61
C THR A 300 -24.69 -13.25 -15.00
N GLY A 301 -24.54 -14.32 -15.80
CA GLY A 301 -23.86 -14.27 -17.10
C GLY A 301 -22.35 -14.53 -16.96
N GLY A 302 -21.53 -13.92 -17.82
CA GLY A 302 -20.07 -13.88 -17.62
C GLY A 302 -19.35 -15.21 -17.86
N GLN A 303 -19.96 -16.12 -18.60
CA GLN A 303 -19.35 -17.39 -19.03
C GLN A 303 -18.16 -17.12 -19.94
N LEU A 304 -17.17 -18.02 -19.88
CA LEU A 304 -16.05 -18.03 -20.81
C LEU A 304 -16.45 -18.80 -22.07
N ASN A 305 -16.40 -18.15 -23.22
CA ASN A 305 -16.58 -18.80 -24.51
C ASN A 305 -15.20 -19.07 -25.11
N TYR A 306 -14.97 -20.30 -25.58
CA TYR A 306 -13.67 -20.78 -25.98
C TYR A 306 -13.74 -21.59 -27.28
N PHE A 307 -12.92 -21.24 -28.27
CA PHE A 307 -12.77 -22.00 -29.50
C PHE A 307 -11.69 -23.08 -29.33
N SER A 308 -12.08 -24.29 -28.92
CA SER A 308 -11.12 -25.39 -28.74
C SER A 308 -10.39 -25.78 -30.01
N GLU A 309 -10.97 -25.53 -31.19
CA GLU A 309 -10.34 -25.88 -32.48
C GLU A 309 -9.66 -24.68 -33.15
N ASP A 310 -9.48 -23.54 -32.45
CA ASP A 310 -8.79 -22.39 -33.04
C ASP A 310 -7.29 -22.68 -33.22
N ASP A 311 -6.90 -22.93 -34.46
CA ASP A 311 -5.51 -23.17 -34.89
C ASP A 311 -4.76 -21.86 -35.22
N LYS A 312 -5.43 -20.71 -35.09
CA LYS A 312 -4.94 -19.36 -35.41
C LYS A 312 -4.77 -19.07 -36.90
N SER A 313 -5.27 -19.93 -37.79
CA SER A 313 -5.26 -19.69 -39.25
C SER A 313 -6.19 -18.56 -39.67
N LEU A 314 -7.31 -18.40 -38.96
CA LEU A 314 -8.30 -17.34 -39.20
C LEU A 314 -7.97 -16.08 -38.38
N LYS A 315 -8.26 -14.91 -38.97
CA LYS A 315 -8.33 -13.65 -38.23
C LYS A 315 -9.51 -13.68 -37.25
N LEU A 316 -9.43 -12.93 -36.16
CA LEU A 316 -10.43 -12.96 -35.09
C LEU A 316 -11.81 -12.51 -35.58
N GLU A 317 -11.89 -11.53 -36.47
CA GLU A 317 -13.15 -11.02 -37.01
C GLU A 317 -13.85 -12.09 -37.88
N VAL A 318 -13.05 -12.90 -38.59
CA VAL A 318 -13.58 -14.02 -39.37
C VAL A 318 -14.03 -15.14 -38.44
N LEU A 319 -13.22 -15.47 -37.43
CA LEU A 319 -13.55 -16.49 -36.44
C LEU A 319 -14.87 -16.17 -35.71
N GLU A 320 -15.04 -14.94 -35.26
CA GLU A 320 -16.27 -14.43 -34.64
C GLU A 320 -17.48 -14.60 -35.59
N ALA A 321 -17.37 -14.10 -36.82
CA ALA A 321 -18.49 -14.09 -37.77
C ALA A 321 -18.91 -15.49 -38.26
N SER A 322 -17.99 -16.46 -38.30
CA SER A 322 -18.22 -17.73 -39.00
C SER A 322 -18.27 -18.97 -38.13
N HIS A 323 -17.90 -18.87 -36.85
CA HIS A 323 -17.71 -20.05 -35.99
C HIS A 323 -18.29 -19.90 -34.58
N THR A 324 -19.03 -18.84 -34.23
CA THR A 324 -19.53 -18.63 -32.85
C THR A 324 -20.31 -19.83 -32.28
N ASP A 325 -21.06 -20.54 -33.13
CA ASP A 325 -21.79 -21.78 -32.82
C ASP A 325 -20.88 -22.96 -32.42
N LYS A 326 -19.60 -22.90 -32.79
CA LYS A 326 -18.56 -23.89 -32.46
C LYS A 326 -17.76 -23.53 -31.21
N SER A 327 -18.06 -22.41 -30.55
CA SER A 327 -17.46 -22.11 -29.25
C SER A 327 -18.04 -23.02 -28.17
N VAL A 328 -17.19 -23.43 -27.23
CA VAL A 328 -17.61 -24.12 -26.01
C VAL A 328 -17.80 -23.07 -24.92
N LYS A 329 -18.96 -23.11 -24.26
CA LYS A 329 -19.25 -22.28 -23.09
C LYS A 329 -18.82 -22.98 -21.81
N LEU A 330 -17.98 -22.31 -21.03
CA LEU A 330 -17.46 -22.78 -19.76
C LEU A 330 -18.01 -21.90 -18.64
N ASP A 331 -18.71 -22.54 -17.69
CA ASP A 331 -19.23 -21.88 -16.48
C ASP A 331 -18.11 -21.77 -15.43
N VAL A 332 -17.37 -20.67 -15.55
CA VAL A 332 -16.24 -20.35 -14.69
C VAL A 332 -16.66 -19.80 -13.33
N ALA A 333 -17.96 -19.57 -13.09
CA ALA A 333 -18.47 -19.26 -11.75
C ALA A 333 -18.56 -20.54 -10.91
N ARG A 334 -18.93 -21.66 -11.53
CA ARG A 334 -19.12 -22.94 -10.84
C ARG A 334 -17.86 -23.80 -10.74
N GLY A 335 -16.91 -23.65 -11.67
CA GLY A 335 -15.71 -24.49 -11.73
C GLY A 335 -14.45 -23.75 -12.16
N LEU A 336 -13.32 -24.45 -12.04
CA LEU A 336 -12.02 -24.03 -12.55
C LEU A 336 -11.86 -24.53 -14.00
N ALA A 337 -11.66 -23.63 -14.95
CA ALA A 337 -11.45 -23.97 -16.36
C ALA A 337 -9.96 -24.01 -16.70
N LEU A 338 -9.48 -25.12 -17.25
CA LEU A 338 -8.17 -25.22 -17.90
C LEU A 338 -8.35 -25.08 -19.41
N PHE A 339 -7.66 -24.12 -20.03
CA PHE A 339 -7.78 -23.86 -21.47
C PHE A 339 -6.47 -23.31 -22.06
N ASP A 340 -6.30 -23.40 -23.39
CA ASP A 340 -5.18 -22.76 -24.07
C ASP A 340 -5.54 -21.30 -24.39
N GLY A 341 -5.01 -20.36 -23.60
CA GLY A 341 -5.24 -18.92 -23.81
C GLY A 341 -4.77 -18.39 -25.17
N LYS A 342 -3.95 -19.13 -25.93
CA LYS A 342 -3.58 -18.75 -27.30
C LYS A 342 -4.70 -18.95 -28.32
N ARG A 343 -5.77 -19.64 -27.95
CA ARG A 343 -6.96 -19.83 -28.78
C ARG A 343 -7.98 -18.74 -28.51
N GLY A 344 -8.82 -18.48 -29.50
CA GLY A 344 -9.85 -17.45 -29.44
C GLY A 344 -10.79 -17.68 -28.26
N HIS A 345 -10.91 -16.69 -27.39
CA HIS A 345 -11.82 -16.73 -26.26
C HIS A 345 -12.34 -15.33 -25.89
N TRP A 346 -13.52 -15.29 -25.28
CA TRP A 346 -14.15 -14.06 -24.77
C TRP A 346 -15.05 -14.36 -23.57
N VAL A 347 -15.46 -13.31 -22.87
CA VAL A 347 -16.38 -13.42 -21.74
C VAL A 347 -17.73 -12.81 -22.12
N ASP A 348 -18.81 -13.54 -21.88
CA ASP A 348 -20.18 -13.04 -22.07
C ASP A 348 -20.42 -11.79 -21.21
N ALA A 349 -21.38 -10.96 -21.62
CA ALA A 349 -21.85 -9.87 -20.77
C ALA A 349 -22.36 -10.44 -19.42
N PHE A 350 -22.21 -9.67 -18.36
CA PHE A 350 -22.70 -10.03 -17.03
C PHE A 350 -23.19 -8.81 -16.27
N GLU A 351 -24.01 -9.08 -15.27
CA GLU A 351 -24.45 -8.10 -14.27
C GLU A 351 -23.99 -8.56 -12.90
N GLY A 352 -23.58 -7.61 -12.04
CA GLY A 352 -23.10 -7.88 -10.69
C GLY A 352 -21.60 -7.67 -10.49
N GLU A 353 -21.08 -8.24 -9.41
CA GLU A 353 -19.68 -8.15 -9.00
C GLU A 353 -18.94 -9.42 -9.44
N ARG A 354 -17.95 -9.26 -10.32
CA ARG A 354 -17.17 -10.38 -10.85
C ARG A 354 -15.68 -10.12 -10.73
N TYR A 355 -14.98 -11.02 -10.07
CA TYR A 355 -13.52 -11.13 -10.09
C TYR A 355 -13.11 -12.35 -10.90
N SER A 356 -12.02 -12.29 -11.65
CA SER A 356 -11.50 -13.45 -12.40
C SER A 356 -10.01 -13.42 -12.63
#